data_AF-A0A920N4B8-F1
#
_entry.id   AF-A0A920N4B8-F1
#
_cell.length_a   1.000
_cell.length_b   1.000
_cell.length_c   1.000
_cell.angle_alpha   90.00
_cell.angle_beta   90.00
_cell.angle_gamma   90.00
#
_symmetry.space_group_name_H-M   'P 1'
#
loop_
_entity.id
_entity.type
_entity.pdbx_description
1 polymer ?
#
loop_
_entity_poly.entity_id
_entity_poly.type
_entity_poly.pdbx_seq_one_letter_code
_entity_poly.pdbx_strand_id
1 'polypeptide(L)'
;MTRTGAKKAYVDYREMLEKEKPDIVSISQRWLDRHHEMVMAAVELGCHVYMEKPFVRDLVQADEIVKACEMKHVSWRLPTATVTRPRSPSPAS
;
A
#
# COMPACT_ATOMS: atom_id res chain seq x y z
N MET A 1 15.22 -16.46 8.09
CA MET A 1 14.88 -15.83 6.80
C MET A 1 14.64 -16.81 5.65
N THR A 2 14.91 -18.11 5.83
CA THR A 2 14.78 -19.17 4.81
C THR A 2 13.35 -19.40 4.29
N ARG A 3 12.32 -18.99 5.06
CA ARG A 3 10.91 -19.19 4.70
C ARG A 3 10.35 -18.13 3.75
N THR A 4 10.90 -16.91 3.74
CA THR A 4 10.43 -15.81 2.89
C THR A 4 11.41 -15.48 1.75
N GLY A 5 12.65 -15.98 1.81
CA GLY A 5 13.69 -15.65 0.83
C GLY A 5 14.16 -14.20 0.89
N ALA A 6 13.70 -13.41 1.87
CA ALA A 6 14.09 -12.01 2.01
C ALA A 6 15.58 -11.89 2.38
N LYS A 7 16.32 -11.08 1.61
CA LYS A 7 17.77 -10.88 1.79
C LYS A 7 18.12 -10.07 3.04
N LYS A 8 17.23 -9.19 3.47
CA LYS A 8 17.40 -8.30 4.62
C LYS A 8 16.06 -8.15 5.35
N ALA A 9 16.11 -7.90 6.66
CA ALA A 9 14.95 -7.49 7.43
C ALA A 9 15.35 -6.29 8.27
N TYR A 10 14.37 -5.42 8.49
CA TYR A 10 14.53 -4.19 9.24
C TYR A 10 13.46 -4.16 10.32
N VAL A 11 13.83 -3.64 11.50
CA VAL A 11 12.90 -3.41 12.60
C VAL A 11 12.11 -2.12 12.34
N ASP A 12 12.78 -1.10 11.81
CA ASP A 12 12.17 0.16 11.38
C ASP A 12 11.94 0.16 9.87
N TYR A 13 10.69 0.45 9.47
CA TYR A 13 10.31 0.54 8.06
C TYR A 13 10.88 1.79 7.39
N ARG A 14 11.12 2.88 8.13
CA ARG A 14 11.67 4.13 7.57
C ARG A 14 13.10 3.90 7.07
N GLU A 15 13.92 3.24 7.89
CA GLU A 15 15.26 2.84 7.49
C GLU A 15 15.25 1.93 6.26
N MET A 16 14.30 0.99 6.18
CA MET A 16 14.15 0.11 5.02
C MET A 16 13.83 0.92 3.77
N LEU A 17 12.88 1.85 3.84
CA LEU A 17 12.45 2.66 2.70
C LEU A 17 13.60 3.56 2.20
N GLU A 18 14.36 4.17 3.10
CA GLU A 18 15.50 5.03 2.73
C GLU A 18 16.67 4.24 2.12
N LYS A 19 16.99 3.07 2.68
CA LYS A 19 18.13 2.25 2.25
C LYS A 19 17.85 1.47 0.97
N GLU A 20 16.68 0.85 0.87
CA GLU A 20 16.35 -0.05 -0.24
C GLU A 20 15.62 0.66 -1.38
N LYS A 21 14.95 1.80 -1.10
CA LYS A 21 14.17 2.59 -2.08
C LYS A 21 13.31 1.70 -3.00
N PRO A 22 12.40 0.91 -2.42
CA PRO A 22 11.63 -0.07 -3.19
C PRO A 22 10.66 0.63 -4.16
N ASP A 23 10.47 0.05 -5.35
CA ASP A 23 9.46 0.55 -6.31
C ASP A 23 8.02 0.33 -5.78
N ILE A 24 7.81 -0.77 -5.06
CA ILE A 24 6.50 -1.18 -4.51
C ILE A 24 6.66 -1.60 -3.04
N VAL A 25 5.78 -1.10 -2.18
CA VAL A 25 5.72 -1.42 -0.76
C VAL A 25 4.39 -2.11 -0.46
N SER A 26 4.45 -3.31 0.14
CA SER A 26 3.27 -4.01 0.64
C SER A 26 3.09 -3.77 2.14
N ILE A 27 1.97 -3.15 2.53
CA ILE A 27 1.63 -2.87 3.93
C ILE A 27 0.50 -3.82 4.35
N SER A 28 0.84 -4.80 5.18
CA SER A 28 -0.10 -5.84 5.66
C SER A 28 -0.18 -5.90 7.19
N GLN A 29 0.05 -4.79 7.88
CA GLN A 29 0.00 -4.74 9.34
C GLN A 29 -1.43 -4.92 9.84
N ARG A 30 -1.59 -5.69 10.93
CA ARG A 30 -2.90 -5.97 11.55
C ARG A 30 -3.50 -4.76 12.27
N TRP A 31 -2.66 -3.82 12.70
CA TRP A 31 -3.06 -2.65 13.49
C TRP A 31 -3.25 -1.44 12.58
N LEU A 32 -4.44 -0.83 12.64
CA LEU A 32 -4.81 0.31 11.79
C LEU A 32 -4.17 1.64 12.22
N ASP A 33 -3.72 1.73 13.47
CA ASP A 33 -3.35 3.00 14.10
C ASP A 33 -2.18 3.71 13.42
N ARG A 34 -1.35 2.96 12.68
CA ARG A 34 -0.16 3.49 11.99
C ARG A 34 -0.17 3.32 10.47
N HIS A 35 -1.27 2.83 9.90
CA HIS A 35 -1.37 2.63 8.44
C HIS A 35 -1.17 3.95 7.69
N HIS A 36 -1.85 5.00 8.15
CA HIS A 36 -1.76 6.32 7.56
C HIS A 36 -0.30 6.82 7.48
N GLU A 37 0.42 6.78 8.60
CA GLU A 37 1.82 7.22 8.68
C GLU A 37 2.76 6.39 7.79
N MET A 38 2.54 5.07 7.72
CA MET A 38 3.36 4.18 6.90
C MET A 38 3.16 4.41 5.41
N VAL A 39 1.91 4.60 4.99
CA VAL A 39 1.57 4.89 3.59
C VAL A 39 2.12 6.24 3.19
N MET A 40 1.90 7.28 4.00
CA MET A 40 2.39 8.61 3.72
C MET A 40 3.91 8.62 3.58
N ALA A 41 4.65 7.91 4.44
CA ALA A 41 6.10 7.77 4.32
C ALA A 41 6.54 7.06 3.01
N ALA A 42 5.81 6.02 2.58
CA ALA A 42 6.11 5.31 1.34
C ALA A 42 5.78 6.16 0.10
N VAL A 43 4.61 6.80 0.10
CA VAL A 43 4.18 7.76 -0.93
C VAL A 43 5.18 8.91 -1.00
N GLU A 44 5.67 9.38 0.14
CA GLU A 44 6.60 10.50 0.18
C GLU A 44 7.90 10.23 -0.58
N LEU A 45 8.36 8.99 -0.54
CA LEU A 45 9.55 8.50 -1.23
C LEU A 45 9.28 8.09 -2.69
N GLY A 46 8.04 8.25 -3.18
CA GLY A 46 7.66 7.91 -4.54
C GLY A 46 7.40 6.42 -4.75
N CYS A 47 7.25 5.64 -3.67
CA CYS A 47 6.99 4.21 -3.77
C CYS A 47 5.51 3.94 -4.06
N HIS A 48 5.22 2.96 -4.90
CA HIS A 48 3.87 2.46 -5.08
C HIS A 48 3.41 1.67 -3.86
N VAL A 49 2.14 1.82 -3.47
CA VAL A 49 1.63 1.22 -2.23
C VAL A 49 0.61 0.14 -2.54
N TYR A 50 0.87 -1.07 -2.04
CA TYR A 50 -0.09 -2.16 -2.01
C TYR A 50 -0.51 -2.41 -0.56
N MET A 51 -1.73 -2.06 -0.20
CA MET A 51 -2.16 -2.12 1.21
C MET A 51 -3.26 -3.13 1.43
N GLU A 52 -3.12 -4.00 2.44
CA GLU A 52 -4.17 -4.92 2.85
C GLU A 52 -5.39 -4.22 3.46
N LYS A 53 -6.54 -4.92 3.44
CA LYS A 53 -7.75 -4.43 4.10
C LYS A 53 -7.70 -4.73 5.61
N PRO A 54 -8.26 -3.87 6.47
CA PRO A 54 -8.88 -2.55 6.20
C PRO A 54 -7.84 -1.46 5.87
N PHE A 55 -8.20 -0.53 4.98
CA PHE A 55 -7.29 0.51 4.42
C PHE A 55 -6.83 1.53 5.47
N VAL A 56 -7.76 2.20 6.13
CA VAL A 56 -7.52 3.17 7.20
C VAL A 56 -8.75 3.17 8.13
N ARG A 57 -8.60 3.80 9.29
CA ARG A 57 -9.69 3.91 10.28
C ARG A 57 -10.75 4.92 9.82
N ASP A 58 -10.33 6.02 9.23
CA ASP A 58 -11.20 7.17 8.92
C ASP A 58 -11.16 7.51 7.42
N LEU A 59 -12.31 7.94 6.87
CA LEU A 59 -12.41 8.34 5.47
C LEU A 59 -11.53 9.56 5.15
N VAL A 60 -11.34 10.47 6.13
CA VAL A 60 -10.46 11.63 5.97
C VAL A 60 -9.02 11.21 5.70
N GLN A 61 -8.53 10.18 6.41
CA GLN A 61 -7.20 9.62 6.19
C GLN A 61 -7.09 8.94 4.82
N ALA A 62 -8.18 8.35 4.33
CA ALA A 62 -8.21 7.75 3.00
C ALA A 62 -8.05 8.83 1.92
N ASP A 63 -8.79 9.93 2.05
CA ASP A 63 -8.73 11.05 1.12
C ASP A 63 -7.34 11.73 1.12
N GLU A 64 -6.71 11.85 2.29
CA GLU A 64 -5.33 12.35 2.42
C GLU A 64 -4.34 11.48 1.67
N ILE A 65 -4.42 10.16 1.82
CA ILE A 65 -3.58 9.20 1.09
C ILE A 65 -3.81 9.31 -0.42
N VAL A 66 -5.07 9.37 -0.86
CA VAL A 66 -5.39 9.47 -2.30
C VAL A 66 -4.80 10.74 -2.90
N LYS A 67 -4.99 11.89 -2.23
CA LYS A 67 -4.40 13.16 -2.67
C LYS A 67 -2.88 13.11 -2.71
N ALA A 68 -2.25 12.53 -1.68
CA ALA A 68 -0.81 12.37 -1.65
C ALA A 68 -0.30 11.49 -2.80
N CYS A 69 -1.01 10.39 -3.09
CA CYS A 69 -0.70 9.50 -4.20
C CYS A 69 -0.82 10.20 -5.56
N GLU A 70 -1.89 10.97 -5.76
CA GLU A 70 -2.11 11.75 -6.98
C GLU A 70 -1.03 12.81 -7.19
N MET A 71 -0.69 13.57 -6.14
CA MET A 71 0.35 14.61 -6.21
C MET A 71 1.72 14.04 -6.54
N LYS A 72 2.05 12.85 -6.04
CA LYS A 72 3.34 12.18 -6.29
C LYS A 72 3.31 11.23 -7.49
N HIS A 73 2.19 11.17 -8.22
CA HIS A 73 1.98 10.25 -9.35
C HIS A 73 2.27 8.78 -9.01
N VAL A 74 2.03 8.37 -7.77
CA VAL A 74 2.23 6.99 -7.32
C VAL A 74 0.92 6.22 -7.37
N SER A 75 0.98 5.01 -7.93
CA SER A 75 -0.15 4.07 -7.90
C SER A 75 -0.32 3.44 -6.52
N TRP A 76 -1.57 3.40 -6.04
CA TRP A 76 -1.94 2.65 -4.85
C TRP A 76 -3.02 1.60 -5.18
N ARG A 77 -2.98 0.45 -4.51
CA ARG A 77 -3.97 -0.63 -4.69
C ARG A 77 -4.32 -1.26 -3.36
N LEU A 78 -5.60 -1.65 -3.26
CA LEU A 78 -6.15 -2.46 -2.17
C LEU A 78 -6.56 -3.84 -2.71
N PRO A 79 -6.38 -4.94 -1.95
CA PRO A 79 -6.90 -6.25 -2.29
C PRO A 79 -8.42 -6.24 -2.09
N THR A 80 -9.14 -6.06 -3.19
CA THR A 80 -10.57 -6.29 -3.25
C THR A 80 -10.84 -7.78 -3.39
N ALA A 81 -11.06 -8.47 -2.27
CA ALA A 81 -11.38 -9.91 -2.25
C ALA A 81 -12.59 -10.30 -3.14
N THR A 82 -13.43 -9.33 -3.51
CA THR A 82 -14.65 -9.52 -4.33
C THR A 82 -14.42 -9.27 -5.83
N VAL A 83 -13.36 -8.57 -6.25
CA VAL A 83 -13.11 -8.14 -7.66
C VAL A 83 -11.97 -8.95 -8.30
N THR A 84 -11.66 -10.14 -7.78
CA THR A 84 -10.87 -11.14 -8.52
C THR A 84 -11.74 -11.99 -9.45
N ARG A 85 -13.07 -11.82 -9.41
CA ARG A 85 -13.95 -12.36 -10.45
C ARG A 85 -13.66 -11.57 -11.74
N PRO A 86 -13.24 -12.21 -12.85
CA PRO A 86 -13.11 -11.51 -14.11
C PRO A 86 -14.44 -10.81 -14.41
N ARG A 87 -14.40 -9.54 -14.84
CA ARG A 87 -15.59 -8.84 -15.35
C ARG A 87 -16.25 -9.76 -16.37
N SER A 88 -17.39 -10.34 -16.03
CA SER A 88 -18.26 -10.94 -17.05
C SER A 88 -18.60 -9.80 -18.02
N PRO A 89 -18.40 -9.98 -19.34
CA PRO A 89 -18.79 -8.95 -20.29
C PRO A 89 -20.29 -8.69 -20.12
N SER A 90 -20.66 -7.43 -19.91
CA SER A 90 -22.06 -7.02 -19.92
C SER A 90 -22.64 -7.39 -21.28
N PRO A 91 -23.82 -8.01 -21.38
CA PRO A 91 -24.46 -8.21 -22.67
C PRO A 91 -24.76 -6.84 -23.25
N ALA A 92 -24.23 -6.58 -24.45
CA ALA A 92 -24.62 -5.43 -25.25
C ALA A 92 -26.11 -5.58 -25.57
N SER A 93 -26.89 -4.55 -25.22
CA SER A 93 -28.26 -4.35 -25.73
C SER A 93 -28.21 -3.49 -26.97
#